data_AF-X6ND90-F1
#
_entry.id   AF-X6ND90-F1
#
_cell.length_a   1.000
_cell.length_b   1.000
_cell.length_c   1.000
_cell.angle_alpha   90.00
_cell.angle_beta   90.00
_cell.angle_gamma   90.00
#
_symmetry.space_group_name_H-M   'P 1'
#
loop_
_entity.id
_entity.type
_entity.pdbx_description
1 polymer ?
#
loop_
_entity_poly.entity_id
_entity_poly.type
_entity_poly.pdbx_seq_one_letter_code
_entity_poly.pdbx_strand_id
1 'polypeptide(L)'
;MGIQNLLKILSSITQSVDISHYNGESVGIDGYCWLHKGASHCCYELCNDISTNKHIDYFIDLVKLLLHHKIKPIIVFDGCHLPSKQIVENSRAQKRKESLKIAHSLDQEGHKSKALQYYSKAVDITPYMAFQCIQVIKSCLKDKNKMY
;
A
#
# COMPACT_ATOMS: atom_id res chain seq x y z
N MET A 1 3.49 -7.58 -7.41
CA MET A 1 4.36 -7.08 -8.50
C MET A 1 5.72 -7.75 -8.40
N GLY A 2 6.43 -7.97 -9.52
CA GLY A 2 7.85 -8.36 -9.52
C GLY A 2 8.16 -9.72 -10.14
N ILE A 3 9.41 -10.16 -9.98
CA ILE A 3 9.91 -11.45 -10.46
C ILE A 3 9.36 -12.56 -9.55
N GLN A 4 8.63 -13.51 -10.13
CA GLN A 4 8.00 -14.59 -9.38
C GLN A 4 9.06 -15.46 -8.69
N ASN A 5 8.82 -15.82 -7.43
CA ASN A 5 9.65 -16.69 -6.58
C ASN A 5 11.10 -16.23 -6.33
N LEU A 6 11.51 -15.04 -6.75
CA LEU A 6 12.89 -14.56 -6.57
C LEU A 6 13.36 -14.62 -5.11
N LEU A 7 12.54 -14.16 -4.17
CA LEU A 7 12.90 -14.17 -2.74
C LEU A 7 13.17 -15.58 -2.20
N LYS A 8 12.43 -16.60 -2.67
CA LYS A 8 12.65 -17.99 -2.26
C LYS A 8 14.00 -18.50 -2.78
N ILE A 9 14.35 -18.13 -4.01
CA ILE A 9 15.63 -18.50 -4.64
C ILE A 9 16.80 -17.85 -3.89
N LEU A 10 16.65 -16.61 -3.43
CA LEU A 10 17.68 -15.87 -2.69
C LEU A 10 17.70 -16.18 -1.19
N SER A 11 16.98 -17.20 -0.72
CA SER A 11 16.85 -17.51 0.72
C SER A 11 18.20 -17.79 1.39
N SER A 12 19.13 -18.43 0.67
CA SER A 12 20.49 -18.72 1.18
C SER A 12 21.34 -17.47 1.44
N ILE A 13 20.99 -16.33 0.85
CA ILE A 13 21.70 -15.05 1.02
C ILE A 13 20.82 -13.97 1.68
N THR A 14 19.60 -14.32 2.11
CA THR A 14 18.69 -13.39 2.76
C THR A 14 18.98 -13.36 4.26
N GLN A 15 19.13 -12.16 4.81
CA GLN A 15 19.34 -11.97 6.25
C GLN A 15 18.13 -11.27 6.86
N SER A 16 17.64 -11.80 7.98
CA SER A 16 16.64 -11.11 8.79
C SER A 16 17.34 -10.12 9.69
N VAL A 17 16.93 -8.86 9.63
CA VAL A 17 17.49 -7.76 10.43
C VAL A 17 16.38 -6.99 11.11
N ASP A 18 16.67 -6.49 12.32
CA ASP A 18 15.78 -5.55 12.99
C ASP A 18 15.93 -4.17 12.35
N ILE A 19 14.83 -3.41 12.29
CA ILE A 19 14.83 -2.09 11.65
C ILE A 19 15.78 -1.12 12.35
N SER A 20 16.01 -1.27 13.66
CA SER A 20 16.95 -0.46 14.44
C SER A 20 18.40 -0.56 13.98
N HIS A 21 18.76 -1.61 13.23
CA HIS A 21 20.08 -1.74 12.64
C HIS A 21 20.45 -0.57 11.72
N TYR A 22 19.44 0.09 11.13
CA TYR A 22 19.62 1.23 10.22
C TYR A 22 19.54 2.59 10.94
N ASN A 23 19.72 2.65 12.26
CA ASN A 23 19.67 3.91 13.02
C ASN A 23 20.63 4.96 12.44
N GLY A 24 20.13 6.17 12.19
CA GLY A 24 20.89 7.27 11.60
C GLY A 24 21.01 7.22 10.06
N GLU A 25 20.59 6.12 9.43
CA GLU A 25 20.64 5.97 7.98
C GLU A 25 19.44 6.61 7.27
N SER A 26 19.58 6.79 5.96
CA SER A 26 18.48 7.18 5.07
C SER A 26 18.02 5.99 4.25
N VAL A 27 16.71 5.74 4.19
CA VAL A 27 16.14 4.58 3.48
C VAL A 27 15.14 5.00 2.41
N GLY A 28 15.27 4.45 1.21
CA GLY A 28 14.29 4.61 0.13
C GLY A 28 13.11 3.67 0.34
N ILE A 29 11.89 4.21 0.31
CA ILE A 29 10.65 3.46 0.51
C ILE A 29 9.80 3.55 -0.76
N ASP A 30 9.42 2.39 -1.31
CA ASP A 30 8.35 2.31 -2.29
C ASP A 30 7.00 2.57 -1.60
N GLY A 31 6.43 3.75 -1.82
CA GLY A 31 5.19 4.19 -1.20
C GLY A 31 3.96 3.40 -1.67
N TYR A 32 3.92 2.94 -2.93
CA TYR A 32 2.77 2.17 -3.42
C TYR A 32 2.69 0.81 -2.72
N CYS A 33 3.82 0.20 -2.39
CA CYS A 33 3.83 -1.03 -1.59
C CYS A 33 3.13 -0.86 -0.24
N TRP A 34 3.33 0.25 0.46
CA TRP A 34 2.67 0.53 1.75
C TRP A 34 1.19 0.89 1.57
N LEU A 35 0.86 1.69 0.55
CA LEU A 35 -0.54 2.00 0.21
C LEU A 35 -1.35 0.75 -0.08
N HIS A 36 -0.82 -0.19 -0.87
CA HIS A 36 -1.48 -1.47 -1.14
C HIS A 36 -1.74 -2.27 0.15
N LYS A 37 -0.76 -2.32 1.07
CA LYS A 37 -0.92 -3.00 2.36
C LYS A 37 -1.97 -2.31 3.23
N GLY A 38 -1.95 -0.98 3.33
CA GLY A 38 -2.94 -0.21 4.09
C GLY A 38 -4.34 -0.35 3.52
N ALA A 39 -4.49 -0.26 2.20
CA ALA A 39 -5.76 -0.40 1.50
C ALA A 39 -6.38 -1.79 1.65
N SER A 40 -5.57 -2.84 1.79
CA SER A 40 -6.07 -4.20 2.04
C SER A 40 -6.87 -4.29 3.34
N HIS A 41 -6.56 -3.47 4.36
CA HIS A 41 -7.28 -3.42 5.64
C HIS A 41 -8.59 -2.63 5.58
N CYS A 42 -8.81 -1.85 4.52
CA CYS A 42 -10.02 -1.06 4.30
C CYS A 42 -10.57 -1.26 2.88
N CYS A 43 -10.35 -2.46 2.32
CA CYS A 43 -10.68 -2.74 0.94
C CYS A 43 -12.20 -2.72 0.69
N TYR A 44 -12.99 -3.10 1.69
CA TYR A 44 -14.45 -2.98 1.63
C TYR A 44 -14.88 -1.52 1.46
N GLU A 45 -14.37 -0.64 2.33
CA GLU A 45 -14.71 0.78 2.31
C GLU A 45 -14.28 1.42 0.98
N LEU A 46 -13.04 1.17 0.57
CA LEU A 46 -12.49 1.70 -0.67
C LEU A 46 -13.23 1.20 -1.93
N CYS A 47 -13.69 -0.05 -1.96
CA CYS A 47 -14.41 -0.59 -3.11
C CYS A 47 -15.87 -0.13 -3.18
N ASN A 48 -16.43 0.37 -2.08
CA ASN A 48 -17.82 0.82 -1.98
C ASN A 48 -17.93 2.35 -1.83
N ASP A 49 -16.86 3.09 -2.16
CA ASP A 49 -16.79 4.56 -2.05
C ASP A 49 -17.14 5.10 -0.65
N ILE A 50 -16.89 4.29 0.40
CA ILE A 50 -17.06 4.70 1.80
C ILE A 50 -15.79 5.43 2.23
N SER A 51 -15.94 6.66 2.70
CA SER A 51 -14.83 7.48 3.18
C SER A 51 -14.06 6.76 4.30
N THR A 52 -12.73 6.65 4.13
CA THR A 52 -11.84 5.99 5.08
C THR A 52 -10.44 6.58 5.03
N ASN A 53 -9.82 6.72 6.20
CA ASN A 53 -8.41 7.14 6.34
C ASN A 53 -7.49 5.99 6.78
N LYS A 54 -8.01 4.78 6.97
CA LYS A 54 -7.26 3.65 7.54
C LYS A 54 -5.97 3.33 6.77
N HIS A 55 -5.98 3.47 5.45
CA HIS A 55 -4.80 3.26 4.61
C HIS A 55 -3.74 4.35 4.80
N ILE A 56 -4.16 5.58 5.10
CA ILE A 56 -3.28 6.71 5.42
C ILE A 56 -2.71 6.51 6.83
N ASP A 57 -3.56 6.18 7.81
CA ASP A 57 -3.12 5.95 9.20
C ASP A 57 -2.07 4.85 9.26
N TYR A 58 -2.32 3.72 8.59
CA TYR A 58 -1.34 2.64 8.42
C TYR A 58 -0.01 3.14 7.85
N PHE A 59 -0.07 3.98 6.82
CA PHE A 59 1.14 4.55 6.20
C PHE A 59 1.91 5.42 7.20
N ILE A 60 1.21 6.30 7.92
CA ILE A 60 1.82 7.22 8.88
C ILE A 60 2.44 6.47 10.05
N ASP A 61 1.82 5.39 10.53
CA ASP A 61 2.38 4.57 11.61
C ASP A 61 3.72 3.94 11.21
N LEU A 62 3.86 3.50 9.95
CA LEU A 62 5.15 3.00 9.44
C LEU A 62 6.19 4.11 9.32
N VAL A 63 5.79 5.33 8.96
CA VAL A 63 6.71 6.48 8.95
C VAL A 63 7.18 6.79 10.37
N LYS A 64 6.26 6.84 11.35
CA LYS A 64 6.58 7.07 12.77
C LYS A 64 7.51 5.99 13.31
N LEU A 65 7.31 4.74 12.94
CA LEU A 65 8.20 3.64 13.32
C LEU A 65 9.65 3.91 12.86
N LEU A 66 9.84 4.32 11.60
CA LEU A 66 11.18 4.64 11.10
C LEU A 66 11.79 5.84 11.84
N LEU A 67 11.01 6.91 12.05
CA LEU A 67 11.46 8.11 12.75
C LEU A 67 11.82 7.81 14.22
N HIS A 68 11.07 6.94 14.89
CA HIS A 68 11.37 6.48 16.25
C HIS A 68 12.76 5.82 16.32
N HIS A 69 13.12 5.02 15.31
CA HIS A 69 14.46 4.43 15.19
C HIS A 69 15.51 5.38 14.60
N LYS A 70 15.23 6.69 14.52
CA LYS A 70 16.12 7.72 13.96
C LYS A 70 16.53 7.45 12.51
N ILE A 71 15.68 6.75 11.76
CA ILE A 71 15.87 6.48 10.34
C ILE A 71 15.20 7.61 9.56
N LYS A 72 15.87 8.12 8.53
CA LYS A 72 15.30 9.14 7.64
C LYS A 72 14.62 8.48 6.42
N PRO A 73 13.29 8.40 6.38
CA PRO A 73 12.59 7.83 5.22
C PRO A 73 12.60 8.80 4.03
N ILE A 74 12.90 8.27 2.85
CA ILE A 74 12.72 8.92 1.55
C ILE A 74 11.64 8.13 0.81
N ILE A 75 10.41 8.65 0.83
CA ILE A 75 9.25 7.97 0.24
C ILE A 75 9.14 8.34 -1.23
N VAL A 76 9.09 7.33 -2.08
CA VAL A 76 8.98 7.46 -3.53
C VAL A 76 7.60 6.98 -3.97
N PHE A 77 6.92 7.79 -4.77
CA PHE A 77 5.66 7.45 -5.43
C PHE A 77 5.87 7.41 -6.93
N ASP A 78 5.32 6.38 -7.58
CA ASP A 78 5.30 6.28 -9.03
C ASP A 78 4.51 7.44 -9.66
N GLY A 79 4.98 7.87 -10.83
CA GLY A 79 4.35 8.88 -11.66
C GLY A 79 3.48 8.28 -12.77
N CYS A 80 3.72 8.72 -14.00
CA CYS A 80 2.94 8.30 -15.16
C CYS A 80 3.17 6.82 -15.54
N HIS A 81 2.16 6.24 -16.19
CA HIS A 81 2.25 4.90 -16.77
C HIS A 81 3.36 4.82 -17.83
N LEU A 82 4.09 3.71 -17.83
CA LEU A 82 5.08 3.40 -18.85
C LEU A 82 4.42 2.61 -19.99
N PRO A 83 4.66 2.97 -21.28
CA PRO A 83 4.11 2.23 -22.42
C PRO A 83 4.45 0.72 -22.38
N SER A 84 5.66 0.37 -21.94
CA SER A 84 6.11 -1.02 -21.81
C SER A 84 5.33 -1.85 -20.78
N LYS A 85 4.61 -1.20 -19.85
CA LYS A 85 3.78 -1.86 -18.84
C LYS A 85 2.28 -1.84 -19.18
N GLN A 86 1.87 -1.26 -20.31
CA GLN A 86 0.46 -1.07 -20.65
C GLN A 86 -0.34 -2.38 -20.63
N ILE A 87 0.21 -3.46 -21.20
CA ILE A 87 -0.45 -4.79 -21.21
C ILE A 87 -0.69 -5.29 -19.78
N VAL A 88 0.29 -5.10 -18.90
CA VAL A 88 0.23 -5.53 -17.49
C VAL A 88 -0.81 -4.71 -16.73
N GLU A 89 -0.84 -3.40 -16.92
CA GLU A 89 -1.82 -2.52 -16.26
C GLU A 89 -3.25 -2.78 -16.74
N ASN A 90 -3.45 -3.01 -18.04
CA ASN A 90 -4.76 -3.41 -18.57
C ASN A 90 -5.24 -4.74 -17.96
N SER A 91 -4.35 -5.74 -17.87
CA SER A 91 -4.68 -7.02 -17.22
C SER A 91 -5.05 -6.85 -15.74
N ARG A 92 -4.35 -5.95 -15.02
CA ARG A 92 -4.68 -5.64 -13.62
C ARG A 92 -6.03 -4.95 -13.50
N ALA A 93 -6.31 -3.96 -14.33
CA ALA A 93 -7.59 -3.25 -14.33
C ALA A 93 -8.76 -4.20 -14.60
N GLN A 94 -8.61 -5.12 -15.56
CA GLN A 94 -9.63 -6.13 -15.84
C GLN A 94 -9.85 -7.08 -14.65
N LYS A 95 -8.77 -7.61 -14.05
CA LYS A 95 -8.88 -8.48 -12.86
C LYS A 95 -9.53 -7.80 -11.66
N ARG A 96 -9.25 -6.51 -11.46
CA ARG A 96 -9.91 -5.71 -10.40
C ARG A 96 -11.41 -5.61 -10.65
N LYS A 97 -11.82 -5.28 -11.88
CA LYS A 97 -13.23 -5.19 -12.27
C LYS A 97 -13.97 -6.53 -12.10
N GLU A 98 -13.35 -7.63 -12.49
CA GLU A 98 -13.90 -8.98 -12.32
C GLU A 98 -14.02 -9.34 -10.83
N SER A 99 -12.97 -9.07 -10.05
CA SER A 99 -12.97 -9.32 -8.60
C SER A 99 -14.03 -8.51 -7.87
N LEU A 100 -14.26 -7.26 -8.27
CA LEU A 100 -15.28 -6.40 -7.68
C LEU A 100 -16.70 -6.96 -7.89
N LYS A 101 -16.99 -7.44 -9.11
CA LYS A 101 -18.28 -8.09 -9.41
C LYS A 101 -18.52 -9.32 -8.54
N ILE A 102 -17.49 -10.17 -8.40
CA ILE A 102 -17.57 -11.38 -7.56
C ILE A 102 -17.75 -10.99 -6.08
N ALA A 103 -17.03 -9.97 -5.62
CA ALA A 103 -17.15 -9.48 -4.25
C ALA A 103 -18.59 -9.06 -3.93
N HIS A 104 -19.21 -8.24 -4.79
CA HIS A 104 -20.59 -7.81 -4.60
C HIS A 104 -21.61 -8.95 -4.61
N SER A 105 -21.47 -9.93 -5.52
CA SER A 105 -22.36 -11.11 -5.55
C SER A 105 -22.30 -11.88 -4.24
N LEU A 106 -21.08 -12.20 -3.78
CA LEU A 106 -20.86 -12.93 -2.54
C LEU A 106 -21.37 -12.16 -1.32
N ASP A 107 -21.24 -10.84 -1.32
CA ASP A 107 -21.70 -9.98 -0.23
C ASP A 107 -23.24 -9.95 -0.15
N GLN A 108 -23.91 -9.86 -1.30
CA GLN A 108 -25.37 -9.96 -1.41
C GLN A 108 -25.90 -11.34 -0.97
N GLU A 109 -25.16 -12.40 -1.25
CA GLU A 109 -25.44 -13.78 -0.80
C GLU A 109 -25.11 -14.01 0.70
N GLY A 110 -24.53 -13.02 1.39
CA GLY A 110 -24.18 -13.10 2.81
C GLY A 110 -22.83 -13.78 3.10
N HIS A 111 -22.05 -14.12 2.08
CA HIS A 111 -20.73 -14.74 2.19
C HIS A 111 -19.60 -13.74 2.49
N LYS A 112 -19.75 -12.97 3.58
CA LYS A 112 -18.88 -11.82 3.95
C LYS A 112 -17.38 -12.10 3.92
N SER A 113 -16.91 -13.21 4.49
CA SER A 113 -15.48 -13.54 4.54
C SER A 113 -14.89 -13.77 3.14
N LYS A 114 -15.63 -14.46 2.26
CA LYS A 114 -15.22 -14.67 0.87
C LYS A 114 -15.29 -13.38 0.08
N ALA A 115 -16.34 -12.57 0.28
CA ALA A 115 -16.47 -11.26 -0.34
C ALA A 115 -15.25 -10.36 -0.02
N LEU A 116 -14.82 -10.32 1.25
CA LEU A 116 -13.65 -9.54 1.68
C LEU A 116 -12.35 -9.95 0.95
N GLN A 117 -12.14 -11.24 0.69
CA GLN A 117 -11.00 -11.71 -0.09
C GLN A 117 -11.02 -11.19 -1.53
N TYR A 118 -12.20 -11.03 -2.12
CA TYR A 118 -12.35 -10.46 -3.47
C TYR A 118 -12.30 -8.93 -3.47
N TYR A 119 -12.83 -8.26 -2.45
CA TYR A 119 -12.64 -6.80 -2.27
C TYR A 119 -11.16 -6.45 -2.17
N SER A 120 -10.36 -7.23 -1.43
CA SER A 120 -8.90 -7.04 -1.35
C SER A 120 -8.19 -7.20 -2.70
N LYS A 121 -8.71 -8.04 -3.61
CA LYS A 121 -8.19 -8.18 -4.99
C LYS A 121 -8.68 -7.08 -5.93
N ALA A 122 -9.83 -6.49 -5.61
CA ALA A 122 -10.49 -5.45 -6.40
C ALA A 122 -9.94 -4.05 -6.13
N VAL A 123 -9.41 -3.81 -4.93
CA VAL A 123 -8.96 -2.48 -4.51
C VAL A 123 -7.92 -1.89 -5.47
N ASP A 124 -8.17 -0.66 -5.90
CA ASP A 124 -7.26 0.10 -6.75
C ASP A 124 -6.59 1.21 -5.93
N ILE A 125 -5.28 1.40 -6.14
CA ILE A 125 -4.52 2.45 -5.48
C ILE A 125 -4.40 3.60 -6.46
N THR A 126 -5.18 4.65 -6.23
CA THR A 126 -5.25 5.78 -7.13
C THR A 126 -4.15 6.80 -6.83
N PRO A 127 -3.73 7.60 -7.83
CA PRO A 127 -2.84 8.75 -7.58
C PRO A 127 -3.41 9.75 -6.56
N TYR A 128 -4.74 9.82 -6.42
CA TYR A 128 -5.40 10.65 -5.42
C TYR A 128 -5.10 10.17 -3.99
N MET A 129 -5.13 8.87 -3.74
CA MET A 129 -4.75 8.30 -2.43
C MET A 129 -3.29 8.61 -2.09
N ALA A 130 -2.38 8.47 -3.08
CA ALA A 130 -0.99 8.87 -2.91
C ALA A 130 -0.86 10.36 -2.59
N PHE A 131 -1.61 11.23 -3.28
CA PHE A 131 -1.66 12.65 -2.99
C PHE A 131 -2.15 12.95 -1.57
N GLN A 132 -3.22 12.29 -1.10
CA GLN A 132 -3.72 12.45 0.27
C GLN A 132 -2.63 12.09 1.29
N CYS A 133 -1.94 10.96 1.11
CA CYS A 133 -0.80 10.59 1.96
C CYS A 133 0.31 11.64 1.96
N ILE A 134 0.69 12.17 0.79
CA ILE A 134 1.70 13.22 0.67
C ILE A 134 1.28 14.48 1.46
N GLN A 135 0.02 14.89 1.38
CA GLN A 135 -0.47 16.05 2.13
C GLN A 135 -0.41 15.84 3.64
N VAL A 136 -0.83 14.66 4.11
CA VAL A 136 -0.76 14.33 5.54
C VAL A 136 0.70 14.34 6.01
N ILE A 137 1.60 13.67 5.30
CA ILE A 137 3.05 13.66 5.64
C ILE A 137 3.60 15.09 5.68
N LYS A 138 3.32 15.91 4.67
CA LYS A 138 3.76 17.32 4.64
C LYS A 138 3.21 18.13 5.81
N SER A 139 1.96 17.92 6.20
CA SER A 139 1.36 18.62 7.34
C SER A 139 2.04 18.22 8.65
N CYS A 140 2.32 16.94 8.84
CA CYS A 140 3.02 16.41 10.00
C CYS A 140 4.49 16.84 10.08
N LEU A 141 5.15 17.09 8.95
CA LEU A 141 6.52 17.65 8.94
C LEU A 141 6.57 19.12 9.37
N LYS A 142 5.49 19.89 9.13
CA LYS A 142 5.39 21.29 9.59
C LYS A 142 5.15 21.40 11.09
N ASP A 143 4.50 20.38 11.67
CA ASP A 143 4.15 20.30 13.08
C ASP A 143 4.92 19.14 13.72
N LYS A 144 6.15 19.42 14.16
CA LYS A 144 7.06 18.38 14.70
C LYS A 144 6.44 17.58 15.86
N ASN A 145 5.45 18.12 16.57
CA ASN A 145 4.75 17.43 17.65
C ASN A 145 3.78 16.33 17.16
N LYS A 146 3.49 16.22 15.85
CA LYS A 146 2.61 15.18 15.29
C LYS A 146 3.33 13.93 14.81
N MET A 147 4.66 13.98 14.72
CA MET A 147 5.50 12.86 14.24
C MET A 147 6.25 12.14 15.36
N TYR A 148 6.33 12.73 16.55
CA TYR A 148 7.00 12.19 17.73
C TYR A 148 6.01 12.05 18.89
#